data_AF-E0XQU5-F1
#
_entry.id   AF-E0XQU5-F1
#
_cell.length_a   1.000
_cell.length_b   1.000
_cell.length_c   1.000
_cell.angle_alpha   90.00
_cell.angle_beta   90.00
_cell.angle_gamma   90.00
#
_symmetry.space_group_name_H-M   'P 1'
#
loop_
_entity.id
_entity.type
_entity.pdbx_description
1 polymer ?
#
loop_
_entity_poly.entity_id
_entity_poly.type
_entity_poly.pdbx_seq_one_letter_code
_entity_poly.pdbx_strand_id
1 'polypeptide(L)'
;EARHVTFGINYLEDFNKTLSEDEIEDRARFAYEACVIMRDRIQNYELGKKFFGYSEQEAREAILKSGVNDDFRGLLFNRVMPNLKKIGLLTESVRPLYDELGLLEYEVAPSDFEIDWAEISKPLESSDEIETQAEEQAEVIKEMFHNH
;
A
#
# COMPACT_ATOMS: atom_id res chain seq x y z
N GLU A 1 -9.10 -11.52 0.43
CA GLU A 1 -7.92 -10.86 -0.18
C GLU A 1 -6.56 -11.21 0.42
N ALA A 2 -6.31 -11.05 1.73
CA ALA A 2 -4.99 -11.34 2.32
C ALA A 2 -4.40 -12.72 1.94
N ARG A 3 -5.23 -13.77 1.92
CA ARG A 3 -4.84 -15.13 1.48
C ARG A 3 -4.35 -15.19 0.02
N HIS A 4 -4.95 -14.42 -0.90
CA HIS A 4 -4.54 -14.39 -2.32
C HIS A 4 -3.22 -13.66 -2.51
N VAL A 5 -3.03 -12.54 -1.79
CA VAL A 5 -1.77 -11.79 -1.80
C VAL A 5 -0.65 -12.68 -1.26
N THR A 6 -0.90 -13.43 -0.18
CA THR A 6 0.11 -14.31 0.41
C THR A 6 0.53 -15.46 -0.47
N PHE A 7 -0.44 -16.14 -1.08
CA PHE A 7 -0.14 -17.17 -2.06
C PHE A 7 0.66 -16.61 -3.25
N GLY A 8 0.26 -15.45 -3.77
CA GLY A 8 0.94 -14.82 -4.91
C GLY A 8 2.40 -14.46 -4.61
N ILE A 9 2.69 -13.87 -3.45
CA ILE A 9 4.07 -13.50 -3.06
C ILE A 9 4.95 -14.74 -2.87
N ASN A 10 4.48 -15.77 -2.15
CA ASN A 10 5.28 -16.98 -1.94
C ASN A 10 5.53 -17.71 -3.27
N TYR A 11 4.51 -17.80 -4.13
CA TYR A 11 4.68 -18.40 -5.46
C TYR A 11 5.67 -17.61 -6.32
N LEU A 12 5.56 -16.28 -6.36
CA LEU A 12 6.45 -15.43 -7.15
C LEU A 12 7.87 -15.43 -6.60
N GLU A 13 8.04 -15.47 -5.28
CA GLU A 13 9.36 -15.58 -4.64
C GLU A 13 10.08 -16.85 -5.10
N ASP A 14 9.39 -17.99 -5.13
CA ASP A 14 9.99 -19.25 -5.57
C ASP A 14 10.12 -19.36 -7.10
N PHE A 15 9.12 -18.89 -7.85
CA PHE A 15 9.15 -18.91 -9.30
C PHE A 15 10.24 -17.99 -9.87
N ASN A 16 10.45 -16.82 -9.28
CA ASN A 16 11.49 -15.89 -9.74
C ASN A 16 12.89 -16.49 -9.60
N LYS A 17 13.13 -17.38 -8.63
CA LYS A 17 14.41 -18.11 -8.48
C LYS A 17 14.69 -19.07 -9.64
N THR A 18 13.68 -19.43 -10.45
CA THR A 18 13.87 -20.33 -11.61
C THR A 18 14.19 -19.58 -12.90
N LEU A 19 14.24 -18.25 -12.87
CA LEU A 19 14.42 -17.41 -14.05
C LEU A 19 15.88 -17.01 -14.25
N SER A 20 16.22 -16.65 -15.48
CA SER A 20 17.48 -15.98 -15.78
C SER A 20 17.51 -14.55 -15.23
N GLU A 21 18.70 -13.97 -15.14
CA GLU A 21 18.89 -12.57 -14.74
C GLU A 21 18.14 -11.61 -15.68
N ASP A 22 18.21 -11.85 -17.01
CA ASP A 22 17.51 -11.03 -18.00
C ASP A 22 15.98 -11.06 -17.81
N GLU A 23 15.41 -12.24 -17.53
CA GLU A 23 13.97 -12.37 -17.26
C GLU A 23 13.54 -11.70 -15.96
N ILE A 24 14.40 -11.70 -14.94
CA ILE A 24 14.16 -10.96 -13.69
C ILE A 24 14.18 -9.47 -13.95
N GLU A 25 15.14 -9.01 -14.75
CA GLU A 25 15.29 -7.60 -15.06
C GLU A 25 14.09 -7.07 -15.86
N ASP A 26 13.64 -7.81 -16.88
CA ASP A 26 12.42 -7.47 -17.64
C ASP A 26 11.20 -7.36 -16.72
N ARG A 27 11.07 -8.25 -15.73
CA ARG A 27 9.98 -8.22 -14.74
C ARG A 27 10.12 -7.07 -13.76
N ALA A 28 11.33 -6.76 -13.32
CA ALA A 28 11.62 -5.63 -12.44
C ALA A 28 11.24 -4.31 -13.14
N ARG A 29 11.57 -4.18 -14.43
CA ARG A 29 11.17 -3.04 -15.27
C ARG A 29 9.66 -2.95 -15.43
N PHE A 30 9.00 -4.07 -15.71
CA PHE A 30 7.54 -4.12 -15.78
C PHE A 30 6.87 -3.68 -14.46
N ALA A 31 7.37 -4.18 -13.32
CA ALA A 31 6.86 -3.82 -12.01
C ALA A 31 7.04 -2.32 -11.71
N TYR A 32 8.17 -1.74 -12.11
CA TYR A 32 8.41 -0.30 -12.04
C TYR A 32 7.40 0.50 -12.86
N GLU A 33 7.18 0.14 -14.13
CA GLU A 33 6.22 0.83 -15.01
C GLU A 33 4.79 0.77 -14.44
N ALA A 34 4.40 -0.38 -13.89
CA ALA A 34 3.12 -0.52 -13.20
C ALA A 34 3.01 0.41 -11.97
N CYS A 35 4.08 0.58 -11.20
CA CYS A 35 4.12 1.50 -10.06
C CYS A 35 3.99 2.98 -10.50
N VAL A 36 4.62 3.36 -11.61
CA VAL A 36 4.46 4.71 -12.20
C VAL A 36 3.01 4.96 -12.57
N ILE A 37 2.38 4.02 -13.29
CA ILE A 37 0.98 4.15 -13.72
C ILE A 37 0.04 4.22 -12.51
N MET A 38 0.27 3.39 -11.49
CA MET A 38 -0.54 3.37 -10.28
C MET A 38 -0.44 4.70 -9.52
N ARG A 39 0.77 5.25 -9.38
CA ARG A 39 1.00 6.58 -8.81
C ARG A 39 0.23 7.66 -9.59
N ASP A 40 0.28 7.62 -10.91
CA ASP A 40 -0.32 8.67 -11.76
C ASP A 40 -1.86 8.56 -11.82
N ARG A 41 -2.44 7.34 -11.76
CA ARG A 41 -3.90 7.14 -11.70
C ARG A 41 -4.54 7.65 -10.40
N ILE A 42 -3.78 7.73 -9.31
CA ILE A 42 -4.27 8.22 -8.01
C ILE A 42 -4.54 9.73 -8.06
N GLN A 43 -3.90 10.44 -8.99
CA GLN A 43 -4.13 11.87 -9.24
C GLN A 43 -5.46 12.14 -9.96
N ASN A 44 -6.54 11.40 -9.69
CA ASN A 44 -7.77 11.30 -10.48
C ASN A 44 -8.50 12.64 -10.67
N TYR A 45 -7.98 13.49 -11.57
CA TYR A 45 -8.45 14.84 -11.88
C TYR A 45 -9.87 14.86 -12.43
N GLU A 46 -10.34 13.73 -12.95
CA GLU A 46 -11.65 13.56 -13.55
C GLU A 46 -12.80 13.67 -12.53
N LEU A 47 -12.57 13.32 -11.25
CA LEU A 47 -13.59 13.53 -10.21
C LEU A 47 -13.78 15.02 -9.91
N GLY A 48 -12.66 15.77 -9.83
CA GLY A 48 -12.64 17.23 -9.65
C GLY A 48 -13.37 17.96 -10.79
N LYS A 49 -13.05 17.59 -12.04
CA LYS A 49 -13.72 18.11 -13.24
C LYS A 49 -15.22 17.80 -13.24
N LYS A 50 -15.60 16.55 -12.94
CA LYS A 50 -16.98 16.07 -13.09
C LYS A 50 -17.92 16.56 -11.99
N PHE A 51 -17.47 16.66 -10.75
CA PHE A 51 -18.33 17.00 -9.61
C PHE A 51 -18.17 18.42 -9.10
N PHE A 52 -17.02 19.06 -9.35
CA PHE A 52 -16.71 20.40 -8.82
C PHE A 52 -16.42 21.44 -9.92
N GLY A 53 -16.44 21.05 -11.20
CA GLY A 53 -16.25 21.96 -12.33
C GLY A 53 -14.85 22.55 -12.44
N TYR A 54 -13.87 21.95 -11.77
CA TYR A 54 -12.48 22.40 -11.80
C TYR A 54 -11.87 22.20 -13.19
N SER A 55 -11.00 23.12 -13.61
CA SER A 55 -10.04 22.85 -14.67
C SER A 55 -9.04 21.78 -14.23
N GLU A 56 -8.34 21.18 -15.19
CA GLU A 56 -7.30 20.16 -14.91
C GLU A 56 -6.20 20.72 -13.99
N GLN A 57 -5.83 21.99 -14.19
CA GLN A 57 -4.86 22.70 -13.37
C GLN A 57 -5.34 22.86 -11.91
N GLU A 58 -6.60 23.27 -11.73
CA GLU A 58 -7.20 23.49 -10.39
C GLU A 58 -7.40 22.17 -9.64
N ALA A 59 -7.84 21.11 -10.33
CA ALA A 59 -7.95 19.77 -9.73
C ALA A 59 -6.58 19.27 -9.28
N ARG A 60 -5.52 19.54 -10.06
CA ARG A 60 -4.15 19.16 -9.73
C ARG A 60 -3.60 19.91 -8.53
N GLU A 61 -3.80 21.22 -8.47
CA GLU A 61 -3.40 22.01 -7.31
C GLU A 61 -4.17 21.63 -6.05
N ALA A 62 -5.47 21.34 -6.16
CA ALA A 62 -6.30 20.92 -5.03
C ALA A 62 -5.85 19.56 -4.46
N ILE A 63 -5.50 18.61 -5.33
CA ILE A 63 -4.99 17.28 -4.95
C ILE A 63 -3.59 17.39 -4.33
N LEU A 64 -2.72 18.23 -4.88
CA LEU A 64 -1.38 18.48 -4.33
C LEU A 64 -1.44 19.15 -2.95
N LYS A 65 -2.41 20.04 -2.72
CA LYS A 65 -2.57 20.76 -1.44
C LYS A 65 -3.31 19.96 -0.36
N SER A 66 -4.08 18.94 -0.71
CA SER A 66 -4.98 18.27 0.23
C SER A 66 -4.30 17.23 1.13
N GLY A 67 -3.06 16.82 0.85
CA GLY A 67 -2.35 15.77 1.62
C GLY A 67 -2.92 14.36 1.45
N VAL A 68 -4.11 14.20 0.86
CA VAL A 68 -4.78 12.92 0.59
C VAL A 68 -3.91 11.99 -0.26
N ASN A 69 -3.04 12.54 -1.11
CA ASN A 69 -2.10 11.75 -1.89
C ASN A 69 -1.03 11.09 -1.02
N ASP A 70 -0.56 11.75 0.04
CA ASP A 70 0.55 11.24 0.85
C ASP A 70 0.07 10.09 1.76
N ASP A 71 -1.11 10.20 2.36
CA ASP A 71 -1.71 9.12 3.15
C ASP A 71 -2.01 7.87 2.30
N PHE A 72 -2.55 8.07 1.09
CA PHE A 72 -2.89 6.96 0.20
C PHE A 72 -1.65 6.33 -0.46
N ARG A 73 -0.62 7.13 -0.77
CA ARG A 73 0.70 6.63 -1.18
C ARG A 73 1.31 5.78 -0.07
N GLY A 74 1.22 6.22 1.19
CA GLY A 74 1.61 5.44 2.35
C GLY A 74 0.89 4.09 2.40
N LEU A 75 -0.44 4.07 2.31
CA LEU A 75 -1.23 2.83 2.34
C LEU A 75 -0.83 1.83 1.24
N LEU A 76 -0.55 2.30 0.03
CA LEU A 76 -0.20 1.44 -1.11
C LEU A 76 1.26 0.99 -1.05
N PHE A 77 2.20 1.93 -0.92
CA PHE A 77 3.62 1.64 -1.10
C PHE A 77 4.26 0.99 0.13
N ASN A 78 3.68 1.16 1.33
CA ASN A 78 4.03 0.34 2.49
C ASN A 78 3.81 -1.16 2.24
N ARG A 79 2.88 -1.52 1.34
CA ARG A 79 2.65 -2.91 0.93
C ARG A 79 3.46 -3.31 -0.30
N VAL A 80 3.53 -2.45 -1.32
CA VAL A 80 4.15 -2.79 -2.60
C VAL A 80 5.67 -2.90 -2.49
N MET A 81 6.33 -1.93 -1.85
CA MET A 81 7.80 -1.86 -1.84
C MET A 81 8.46 -3.03 -1.09
N PRO A 82 8.03 -3.40 0.13
CA PRO A 82 8.60 -4.57 0.81
C PRO A 82 8.37 -5.88 0.05
N ASN A 83 7.24 -6.00 -0.65
CA ASN A 83 6.92 -7.20 -1.43
C ASN A 83 7.78 -7.32 -2.69
N LEU A 84 8.00 -6.22 -3.43
CA LEU A 84 8.91 -6.20 -4.58
C LEU A 84 10.33 -6.60 -4.19
N LYS A 85 10.81 -6.10 -3.05
CA LYS A 85 12.09 -6.52 -2.48
C LYS A 85 12.11 -8.02 -2.18
N LYS A 86 11.08 -8.52 -1.48
CA LYS A 86 10.99 -9.93 -1.07
C LYS A 86 11.00 -10.89 -2.26
N ILE A 87 10.25 -10.58 -3.33
CA ILE A 87 10.19 -11.44 -4.53
C ILE A 87 11.37 -11.22 -5.49
N GLY A 88 12.35 -10.39 -5.13
CA GLY A 88 13.57 -10.17 -5.93
C GLY A 88 13.40 -9.25 -7.14
N LEU A 89 12.34 -8.43 -7.19
CA LEU A 89 12.08 -7.50 -8.31
C LEU A 89 12.50 -6.06 -8.03
N LEU A 90 13.05 -5.76 -6.85
CA LEU A 90 13.72 -4.49 -6.56
C LEU A 90 15.23 -4.61 -6.89
N THR A 91 15.55 -4.79 -8.17
CA THR A 91 16.93 -4.97 -8.66
C THR A 91 17.73 -3.67 -8.61
N GLU A 92 19.06 -3.77 -8.66
CA GLU A 92 19.97 -2.62 -8.61
C GLU A 92 19.76 -1.62 -9.77
N SER A 93 19.31 -2.08 -10.92
CA SER A 93 19.01 -1.24 -12.09
C SER A 93 17.76 -0.39 -11.93
N VAL A 94 16.71 -0.90 -11.27
CA VAL A 94 15.43 -0.20 -11.08
C VAL A 94 15.36 0.56 -9.77
N ARG A 95 16.18 0.20 -8.78
CA ARG A 95 16.23 0.85 -7.47
C ARG A 95 16.43 2.38 -7.55
N PRO A 96 17.35 2.92 -8.39
CA PRO A 96 17.46 4.38 -8.57
C PRO A 96 16.19 5.02 -9.13
N LEU A 97 15.45 4.31 -9.99
CA LEU A 97 14.20 4.82 -10.55
C LEU A 97 13.14 4.98 -9.46
N TYR A 98 13.04 4.03 -8.52
CA TYR A 98 12.15 4.16 -7.36
C TYR A 98 12.56 5.29 -6.40
N ASP A 99 13.86 5.58 -6.30
CA ASP A 99 14.37 6.70 -5.50
C ASP A 99 13.90 8.04 -6.08
N GLU A 100 13.97 8.20 -7.40
CA GLU A 100 13.46 9.37 -8.11
C GLU A 100 11.95 9.60 -7.91
N LEU A 101 11.19 8.52 -7.64
CA LEU A 101 9.76 8.62 -7.31
C LEU A 101 9.49 8.88 -5.82
N GLY A 102 10.54 8.91 -4.99
CA GLY A 102 10.44 9.01 -3.53
C GLY A 102 9.77 7.79 -2.90
N LEU A 103 9.93 6.59 -3.49
CA LEU A 103 9.26 5.38 -3.01
C LEU A 103 10.16 4.45 -2.18
N LEU A 104 11.48 4.67 -2.16
CA LEU A 104 12.39 3.84 -1.37
C LEU A 104 12.19 3.98 0.13
N GLU A 105 11.59 5.08 0.61
CA GLU A 105 11.26 5.26 2.03
C GLU A 105 10.33 4.14 2.57
N TYR A 106 9.50 3.55 1.71
CA TYR A 106 8.55 2.50 2.08
C TYR A 106 9.16 1.09 2.07
N GLU A 107 10.42 0.92 1.66
CA GLU A 107 11.07 -0.40 1.55
C GLU A 107 11.23 -1.10 2.91
N VAL A 108 11.39 -0.32 3.98
CA VAL A 108 11.62 -0.81 5.36
C VAL A 108 10.33 -1.07 6.13
N ALA A 109 9.17 -0.81 5.53
CA ALA A 109 7.90 -1.05 6.17
C ALA A 109 7.72 -2.56 6.48
N PRO A 110 7.07 -2.92 7.61
CA PRO A 110 6.72 -4.29 7.87
C PRO A 110 5.84 -4.81 6.72
N SER A 111 6.27 -5.85 6.04
CA SER A 111 5.39 -6.60 5.14
C SER A 111 4.28 -7.21 6.01
N ASP A 112 2.99 -7.03 5.64
CA ASP A 112 1.82 -7.53 6.39
C ASP A 112 1.68 -9.07 6.39
N PHE A 113 2.80 -9.78 6.42
CA PHE A 113 2.92 -11.18 6.03
C PHE A 113 3.34 -12.12 7.12
N GLU A 114 3.67 -11.62 8.31
CA GLU A 114 3.50 -12.45 9.50
C GLU A 114 2.00 -12.54 9.79
N ILE A 115 1.32 -13.35 8.99
CA ILE A 115 0.05 -13.92 9.40
C ILE A 115 0.40 -14.81 10.59
N ASP A 116 0.11 -14.31 11.79
CA ASP A 116 0.05 -15.18 12.95
C ASP A 116 -1.15 -16.12 12.75
N TRP A 117 -0.85 -17.33 12.26
CA TRP A 117 -1.85 -18.37 12.09
C TRP A 117 -2.56 -18.71 13.41
N ALA A 118 -1.92 -18.45 14.55
CA ALA A 118 -2.55 -18.56 15.86
C ALA A 118 -3.63 -17.49 16.05
N GLU A 119 -3.43 -16.26 15.58
CA GLU A 119 -4.45 -15.19 15.64
C GLU A 119 -5.63 -15.46 14.70
N ILE A 120 -5.38 -15.90 13.47
CA ILE A 120 -6.45 -16.19 12.49
C ILE A 120 -7.27 -17.44 12.87
N SER A 121 -6.66 -18.38 13.60
CA SER A 121 -7.37 -19.58 14.08
C SER A 121 -8.17 -19.33 15.36
N LYS A 122 -8.09 -18.13 15.95
CA LYS A 122 -8.97 -17.77 17.06
C LYS A 122 -10.43 -17.75 16.60
N PRO A 123 -11.37 -18.20 17.44
CA PRO A 123 -12.79 -17.99 17.19
C PRO A 123 -13.07 -16.50 16.95
N LEU A 124 -14.05 -16.21 16.09
CA LEU A 124 -14.56 -14.84 15.96
C LEU A 124 -14.99 -14.34 17.33
N GLU A 125 -14.69 -13.07 17.63
CA GLU A 125 -15.18 -12.40 18.83
C GLU A 125 -16.71 -12.58 18.92
N SER A 126 -17.17 -12.91 20.11
CA SER A 126 -18.61 -12.98 20.39
C SER A 126 -19.22 -11.58 20.33
N SER A 127 -20.52 -11.50 20.06
CA SER A 127 -21.23 -10.22 20.03
C SER A 127 -21.03 -9.41 21.32
N ASP A 128 -20.95 -10.09 22.46
CA ASP A 128 -20.74 -9.48 23.78
C ASP A 128 -19.33 -8.87 23.91
N GLU A 129 -18.31 -9.53 23.36
CA GLU A 129 -16.92 -9.02 23.31
C GLU A 129 -16.81 -7.80 22.39
N ILE A 130 -17.48 -7.83 21.24
CA ILE A 130 -17.51 -6.71 20.27
C ILE A 130 -18.18 -5.49 20.90
N GLU A 131 -19.30 -5.69 21.62
CA GLU A 131 -20.03 -4.61 22.29
C GLU A 131 -19.19 -3.97 23.41
N THR A 132 -18.51 -4.80 24.21
CA THR A 132 -17.59 -4.33 25.25
C THR A 132 -16.42 -3.53 24.67
N GLN A 133 -15.80 -4.01 23.60
CA GLN A 133 -14.70 -3.32 22.92
C GLN A 133 -15.14 -1.97 22.31
N ALA A 134 -16.35 -1.92 21.74
CA ALA A 134 -16.91 -0.71 21.17
C ALA A 134 -17.20 0.35 22.25
N GLU A 135 -17.66 -0.08 23.43
CA GLU A 135 -17.87 0.80 24.59
C GLU A 135 -16.55 1.35 25.13
N GLU A 136 -15.53 0.51 25.28
CA GLU A 136 -14.19 0.91 25.71
C GLU A 136 -13.53 1.90 24.73
N GLN A 137 -13.62 1.64 23.42
CA GLN A 137 -13.12 2.58 22.40
C GLN A 137 -13.88 3.91 22.41
N ALA A 138 -15.21 3.87 22.63
CA ALA A 138 -16.01 5.07 22.73
C ALA A 138 -15.65 5.91 23.96
N GLU A 139 -15.27 5.30 25.09
CA GLU A 139 -14.75 6.01 26.26
C GLU A 139 -13.39 6.65 25.99
N VAL A 140 -12.45 5.92 25.39
CA VAL A 140 -11.13 6.47 25.03
C VAL A 140 -11.28 7.68 24.09
N ILE A 141 -12.16 7.58 23.10
CA ILE A 141 -12.49 8.70 22.20
C ILE A 141 -13.08 9.87 22.98
N LYS A 142 -14.03 9.64 23.89
CA LYS A 142 -14.64 10.70 24.71
C LYS A 142 -13.62 11.39 25.60
N GLU A 143 -12.67 10.67 26.18
CA GLU A 143 -11.58 11.23 26.99
C GLU A 143 -10.62 12.07 26.15
N MET A 144 -10.29 11.63 24.93
CA MET A 144 -9.47 12.42 23.99
C MET A 144 -10.13 13.76 23.62
N PHE A 145 -11.45 13.79 23.50
CA PHE A 145 -12.20 14.99 23.14
C PHE A 145 -12.67 15.84 24.36
N HIS A 146 -12.54 15.35 25.58
CA HIS A 146 -12.79 16.14 26.81
C HIS A 146 -11.56 16.90 27.32
N ASN A 147 -10.36 16.56 26.84
CA ASN A 147 -9.10 17.22 27.20
C ASN A 147 -8.66 18.33 26.22
N HIS A 148 -9.58 18.83 25.39
CA HIS A 148 -9.38 19.98 24.49
C HIS A 148 -10.40 21.09 24.74
#